data_AF-A0A938CXH9-F1
#
_entry.id   AF-A0A938CXH9-F1
#
_cell.length_a   1.000
_cell.length_b   1.000
_cell.length_c   1.000
_cell.angle_alpha   90.00
_cell.angle_beta   90.00
_cell.angle_gamma   90.00
#
_symmetry.space_group_name_H-M   'P 1'
#
loop_
_entity.id
_entity.type
_entity.pdbx_description
1 polymer ?
#
loop_
_entity_poly.entity_id
_entity_poly.type
_entity_poly.pdbx_seq_one_letter_code
_entity_poly.pdbx_strand_id
1 'polypeptide(L)'
;VGAVLREIGDLLHGDCLHIGGETVATRLAQLPGHIDRDVVRGRSQPIDPMGGLVALFGSLAPGGAILKRSAADAKLFERTGRAVVFESLADLSARIDDPDLDVTPEDFLVMQNAGPKSGSGMPEAGYLPIPGKLARQGVKDMVRISDARMSGTAYGTVVLHVTPETSVGGPLALVRNGDRIKLSIKERRIDLLVDEAELARRRAGFKPPEPPKRGYRKLYIDHVLQADKGCDFDFLRYRA
;
A
#
# COMPACT_ATOMS: atom_id res chain seq x y z
N VAL A 1 2.25 0.04 -24.62
CA VAL A 1 2.12 -1.32 -24.05
C VAL A 1 2.70 -2.40 -24.96
N GLY A 2 2.29 -2.52 -26.23
CA GLY A 2 2.78 -3.59 -27.13
C GLY A 2 4.30 -3.73 -27.22
N ALA A 3 5.05 -2.62 -27.27
CA ALA A 3 6.52 -2.65 -27.24
C ALA A 3 7.09 -3.30 -25.95
N VAL A 4 6.52 -2.98 -24.78
CA VAL A 4 6.90 -3.58 -23.50
C VAL A 4 6.58 -5.07 -23.50
N LEU A 5 5.38 -5.45 -23.96
CA LEU A 5 4.97 -6.87 -24.03
C LEU A 5 5.90 -7.71 -24.93
N ARG A 6 6.43 -7.15 -26.01
CA ARG A 6 7.46 -7.82 -26.83
C ARG A 6 8.78 -8.01 -26.09
N GLU A 7 9.23 -7.01 -25.34
CA GLU A 7 10.48 -7.09 -24.55
C GLU A 7 10.44 -8.18 -23.47
N ILE A 8 9.25 -8.48 -22.95
CA ILE A 8 9.03 -9.53 -21.94
C ILE A 8 8.33 -10.76 -22.51
N GLY A 9 8.30 -10.93 -23.84
CA GLY A 9 7.50 -11.96 -24.51
C GLY A 9 7.80 -13.38 -24.02
N ASP A 10 9.05 -13.66 -23.63
CA ASP A 10 9.50 -14.93 -23.06
C ASP A 10 8.97 -15.19 -21.64
N LEU A 11 8.41 -14.17 -20.97
CA LEU A 11 7.77 -14.24 -19.66
C LEU A 11 6.24 -14.28 -19.76
N LEU A 12 5.67 -14.18 -20.96
CA LEU A 12 4.23 -14.16 -21.18
C LEU A 12 3.70 -15.55 -21.57
N HIS A 13 2.47 -15.84 -21.18
CA HIS A 13 1.68 -16.94 -21.75
C HIS A 13 1.24 -16.56 -23.17
N GLY A 14 2.09 -16.87 -24.15
CA GLY A 14 1.90 -16.46 -25.54
C GLY A 14 0.72 -17.14 -26.24
N ASP A 15 0.27 -18.28 -25.74
CA ASP A 15 -0.85 -19.09 -26.23
C ASP A 15 -2.23 -18.59 -25.79
N CYS A 16 -2.29 -17.68 -24.81
CA CYS A 16 -3.53 -17.02 -24.40
C CYS A 16 -4.20 -16.34 -25.60
N LEU A 17 -5.50 -16.60 -25.79
CA LEU A 17 -6.30 -15.89 -26.78
C LEU A 17 -6.56 -14.46 -26.30
N HIS A 18 -6.54 -13.51 -27.24
CA HIS A 18 -7.09 -12.18 -27.00
C HIS A 18 -8.47 -12.04 -27.65
N ILE A 19 -9.12 -10.88 -27.46
CA ILE A 19 -10.51 -10.65 -27.90
C ILE A 19 -10.73 -10.84 -29.41
N GLY A 20 -9.67 -10.75 -30.23
CA GLY A 20 -9.71 -10.98 -31.67
C GLY A 20 -9.61 -12.46 -32.08
N GLY A 21 -9.50 -13.39 -31.13
CA GLY A 21 -9.49 -14.83 -31.39
C GLY A 21 -8.15 -15.42 -31.86
N GLU A 22 -7.09 -14.60 -31.97
CA GLU A 22 -5.71 -15.08 -32.16
C GLU A 22 -4.94 -15.07 -30.83
N THR A 23 -3.80 -15.74 -30.80
CA THR A 23 -2.94 -15.80 -29.62
C THR A 23 -2.21 -14.48 -29.36
N VAL A 24 -1.85 -14.22 -28.11
CA VAL A 24 -1.01 -13.07 -27.72
C VAL A 24 0.31 -13.08 -28.51
N ALA A 25 0.96 -14.24 -28.67
CA ALA A 25 2.20 -14.37 -29.42
C ALA A 25 2.02 -13.96 -30.89
N THR A 26 0.96 -14.43 -31.54
CA THR A 26 0.62 -14.05 -32.93
C THR A 26 0.42 -12.54 -33.03
N ARG A 27 -0.34 -11.95 -32.10
CA ARG A 27 -0.60 -10.51 -32.10
C ARG A 27 0.67 -9.69 -31.93
N LEU A 28 1.55 -10.09 -31.02
CA LEU A 28 2.80 -9.37 -30.73
C LEU A 28 3.77 -9.42 -31.91
N ALA A 29 3.83 -10.52 -32.65
CA ALA A 29 4.67 -10.67 -33.84
C ALA A 29 4.29 -9.71 -34.99
N GLN A 30 3.02 -9.28 -35.06
CA GLN A 30 2.52 -8.36 -36.08
C GLN A 30 2.78 -6.87 -35.77
N LEU A 31 3.16 -6.53 -34.53
CA LEU A 31 3.34 -5.13 -34.13
C LEU A 31 4.58 -4.51 -34.79
N PRO A 32 4.55 -3.21 -35.16
CA PRO A 32 5.64 -2.55 -35.87
C PRO A 32 6.98 -2.57 -35.10
N GLY A 33 8.09 -2.78 -35.81
CA GLY A 33 9.38 -3.17 -35.23
C GLY A 33 10.17 -2.08 -34.50
N HIS A 34 9.92 -0.80 -34.75
CA HIS A 34 10.66 0.27 -34.06
C HIS A 34 10.20 0.40 -32.60
N ILE A 35 11.19 0.43 -31.69
CA ILE A 35 11.01 0.75 -30.27
C ILE A 35 11.96 1.90 -29.96
N ASP A 36 11.41 3.04 -29.59
CA ASP A 36 12.18 4.14 -29.03
C ASP A 36 12.78 3.70 -27.69
N ARG A 37 14.11 3.57 -27.66
CA ARG A 37 14.86 3.06 -26.50
C ARG A 37 15.04 4.08 -25.40
N ASP A 38 14.76 5.35 -25.64
CA ASP A 38 14.74 6.38 -24.60
C ASP A 38 13.42 6.35 -23.82
N VAL A 39 12.35 5.82 -24.43
CA VAL A 39 11.06 5.60 -23.77
C VAL A 39 10.92 4.19 -23.22
N VAL A 40 11.30 3.15 -23.98
CA VAL A 40 11.23 1.74 -23.57
C VAL A 40 12.60 1.10 -23.65
N ARG A 41 13.28 1.08 -22.50
CA ARG A 41 14.56 0.39 -22.33
C ARG A 41 14.41 -1.12 -22.59
N GLY A 42 15.45 -1.72 -23.17
CA GLY A 42 15.47 -3.16 -23.42
C GLY A 42 15.55 -3.96 -22.13
N ARG A 43 15.03 -5.20 -22.12
CA ARG A 43 15.05 -6.03 -20.90
C ARG A 43 16.45 -6.32 -20.35
N SER A 44 17.46 -6.37 -21.22
CA SER A 44 18.87 -6.54 -20.83
C SER A 44 19.51 -5.28 -20.23
N GLN A 45 18.86 -4.11 -20.37
CA GLN A 45 19.32 -2.83 -19.84
C GLN A 45 18.14 -2.08 -19.20
N PRO A 46 17.49 -2.66 -18.16
CA PRO A 46 16.31 -2.05 -17.57
C PRO A 46 16.69 -0.80 -16.75
N ILE A 47 15.70 0.05 -16.45
CA ILE A 47 15.89 1.19 -15.54
C ILE A 47 16.26 0.70 -14.14
N ASP A 48 15.57 -0.34 -13.67
CA ASP A 48 15.85 -1.05 -12.42
C ASP A 48 15.73 -2.55 -12.70
N PRO A 49 16.69 -3.39 -12.25
CA PRO A 49 16.65 -4.83 -12.48
C PRO A 49 15.51 -5.54 -11.75
N MET A 50 14.85 -4.90 -10.79
CA MET A 50 13.80 -5.50 -9.98
C MET A 50 12.47 -4.73 -10.12
N GLY A 51 11.35 -5.46 -10.24
CA GLY A 51 10.04 -4.90 -10.58
C GLY A 51 9.51 -3.77 -9.68
N GLY A 52 8.51 -3.02 -10.11
CA GLY A 52 8.09 -1.80 -9.42
C GLY A 52 7.34 -1.98 -8.09
N LEU A 53 6.82 -3.18 -7.80
CA LEU A 53 5.99 -3.46 -6.61
C LEU A 53 6.59 -4.57 -5.75
N VAL A 54 6.40 -4.47 -4.44
CA VAL A 54 6.72 -5.52 -3.47
C VAL A 54 5.55 -5.73 -2.52
N ALA A 55 5.23 -7.00 -2.27
CA ALA A 55 4.31 -7.39 -1.20
C ALA A 55 5.11 -7.63 0.09
N LEU A 56 4.61 -7.08 1.20
CA LEU A 56 5.19 -7.16 2.53
C LEU A 56 4.25 -7.95 3.44
N PHE A 57 4.82 -8.81 4.29
CA PHE A 57 4.09 -9.60 5.27
C PHE A 57 4.74 -9.48 6.65
N GLY A 58 4.00 -9.76 7.72
CA GLY A 58 4.57 -9.76 9.06
C GLY A 58 3.54 -9.45 10.11
N SER A 59 3.97 -9.20 11.35
CA SER A 59 3.05 -9.01 12.47
C SER A 59 2.14 -7.77 12.29
N LEU A 60 2.59 -6.76 11.53
CA LEU A 60 1.77 -5.57 11.25
C LEU A 60 0.76 -5.80 10.11
N ALA A 61 1.10 -6.64 9.13
CA ALA A 61 0.31 -6.89 7.92
C ALA A 61 0.21 -8.39 7.61
N PRO A 62 -0.51 -9.19 8.41
CA PRO A 62 -0.56 -10.64 8.24
C PRO A 62 -1.29 -11.08 6.96
N GLY A 63 -2.24 -10.28 6.47
CA GLY A 63 -2.87 -10.46 5.15
C GLY A 63 -2.09 -9.82 4.00
N GLY A 64 -0.99 -9.13 4.30
CA GLY A 64 -0.14 -8.44 3.34
C GLY A 64 -0.32 -6.92 3.31
N ALA A 65 0.66 -6.26 2.71
CA ALA A 65 0.68 -4.85 2.35
C ALA A 65 1.51 -4.66 1.07
N ILE A 66 1.33 -3.54 0.37
CA ILE A 66 2.04 -3.25 -0.89
C ILE A 66 2.89 -1.99 -0.76
N LEU A 67 4.09 -2.02 -1.33
CA LEU A 67 4.94 -0.84 -1.51
C LEU A 67 5.40 -0.72 -2.97
N LYS A 68 5.33 0.50 -3.53
CA LYS A 68 5.82 0.81 -4.89
C LYS A 68 7.31 1.14 -4.84
N ARG A 69 8.15 0.11 -4.91
CA ARG A 69 9.61 0.23 -4.82
C ARG A 69 10.19 1.21 -5.84
N SER A 70 9.71 1.18 -7.08
CA SER A 70 10.27 1.99 -8.17
C SER A 70 10.13 3.50 -8.00
N ALA A 71 9.32 3.96 -7.03
CA ALA A 71 9.21 5.38 -6.71
C ALA A 71 9.64 5.71 -5.28
N ALA A 72 10.18 4.76 -4.54
CA ALA A 72 10.59 4.92 -3.14
C ALA A 72 12.10 5.15 -3.01
N ASP A 73 12.55 5.78 -1.92
CA ASP A 73 13.98 5.92 -1.63
C ASP A 73 14.54 4.60 -1.07
N ALA A 74 15.48 3.98 -1.81
CA ALA A 74 16.13 2.75 -1.41
C ALA A 74 16.85 2.83 -0.05
N LYS A 75 17.23 4.04 0.40
CA LYS A 75 17.83 4.27 1.73
C LYS A 75 16.85 4.01 2.88
N LEU A 76 15.55 3.98 2.60
CA LEU A 76 14.49 3.74 3.58
C LEU A 76 13.99 2.29 3.60
N PHE A 77 14.54 1.40 2.77
CA PHE A 77 14.05 0.02 2.63
C PHE A 77 14.32 -0.88 3.82
N GLU A 78 15.33 -0.57 4.62
CA GLU A 78 15.77 -1.38 5.76
C GLU A 78 15.84 -0.47 6.99
N ARG A 79 14.71 -0.32 7.69
CA ARG A 79 14.57 0.70 8.74
C ARG A 79 13.73 0.19 9.89
N THR A 80 14.04 0.66 11.09
CA THR A 80 13.16 0.55 12.25
C THR A 80 12.88 1.95 12.78
N GLY A 81 11.64 2.38 12.68
CA GLY A 81 11.19 3.72 13.10
C GLY A 81 10.23 3.65 14.28
N ARG A 82 10.10 4.76 15.00
CA ARG A 82 9.03 4.96 15.98
C ARG A 82 7.77 5.40 15.21
N ALA A 83 6.61 4.90 15.60
CA ALA A 83 5.33 5.26 15.00
C ALA A 83 4.85 6.64 15.50
N VAL A 84 4.48 7.50 14.56
CA VAL A 84 3.67 8.71 14.78
C VAL A 84 2.31 8.44 14.12
N VAL A 85 1.31 8.20 14.96
CA VAL A 85 -0.01 7.71 14.58
C VAL A 85 -0.96 8.88 14.38
N PHE A 86 -1.69 8.84 13.27
CA PHE A 86 -2.87 9.64 12.95
C PHE A 86 -4.08 8.72 12.90
N GLU A 87 -5.08 9.00 13.75
CA GLU A 87 -6.21 8.09 13.93
C GLU A 87 -7.23 8.16 12.78
N SER A 88 -7.21 9.23 11.99
CA SER A 88 -8.11 9.43 10.86
C SER A 88 -7.56 10.47 9.89
N LEU A 89 -8.21 10.64 8.74
CA LEU A 89 -7.94 11.75 7.81
C LEU A 89 -8.13 13.12 8.46
N ALA A 90 -9.12 13.25 9.34
CA ALA A 90 -9.37 14.50 10.06
C ALA A 90 -8.25 14.79 11.05
N ASP A 91 -7.78 13.77 11.79
CA ASP A 91 -6.65 13.90 12.71
C ASP A 91 -5.35 14.24 11.97
N LEU A 92 -5.08 13.57 10.85
CA LEU A 92 -3.96 13.87 9.97
C LEU A 92 -4.00 15.34 9.52
N SER A 93 -5.12 15.80 8.98
CA SER A 93 -5.27 17.18 8.52
C SER A 93 -5.12 18.20 9.64
N ALA A 94 -5.51 17.86 10.86
CA ALA A 94 -5.43 18.77 12.00
C ALA A 94 -4.01 18.88 12.58
N ARG A 95 -3.22 17.80 12.56
CA ARG A 95 -1.96 17.72 13.30
C ARG A 95 -0.69 17.65 12.47
N ILE A 96 -0.74 17.28 11.18
CA ILE A 96 0.48 16.99 10.40
C ILE A 96 1.44 18.19 10.30
N ASP A 97 0.90 19.41 10.28
CA ASP A 97 1.64 20.66 10.18
C ASP A 97 1.73 21.42 11.52
N ASP A 98 1.28 20.80 12.62
CA ASP A 98 1.45 21.37 13.95
C ASP A 98 2.96 21.55 14.25
N PRO A 99 3.43 22.77 14.57
CA PRO A 99 4.84 23.01 14.90
C PRO A 99 5.32 22.13 16.06
N ASP A 100 4.43 21.80 17.00
CA ASP A 100 4.72 21.04 18.21
C ASP A 100 4.53 19.52 18.04
N LEU A 101 4.12 19.06 16.85
CA LEU A 101 4.04 17.63 16.56
C LEU A 101 5.38 16.94 16.84
N ASP A 102 5.45 16.03 17.81
CA ASP A 102 6.66 15.26 18.09
C ASP A 102 6.93 14.27 16.94
N VAL A 103 7.75 14.70 15.98
CA VAL A 103 8.12 13.94 14.79
C VAL A 103 9.51 14.33 14.31
N THR A 104 10.29 13.32 13.94
CA THR A 104 11.62 13.41 13.35
C THR A 104 11.64 12.72 11.98
N PRO A 105 12.64 12.97 11.12
CA PRO A 105 12.74 12.32 9.81
C PRO A 105 12.87 10.78 9.88
N GLU A 106 13.25 10.25 11.04
CA GLU A 106 13.51 8.84 11.31
C GLU A 106 12.24 8.09 11.77
N ASP A 107 11.19 8.82 12.12
CA ASP A 107 9.89 8.28 12.52
C ASP A 107 9.09 7.79 11.32
N PHE A 108 8.16 6.87 11.59
CA PHE A 108 7.23 6.33 10.60
C PHE A 108 5.86 6.97 10.82
N LEU A 109 5.30 7.59 9.79
CA LEU A 109 3.95 8.13 9.85
C LEU A 109 2.96 6.99 9.62
N VAL A 110 1.98 6.85 10.49
CA VAL A 110 0.98 5.78 10.44
C VAL A 110 -0.40 6.42 10.39
N MET A 111 -1.19 6.14 9.35
CA MET A 111 -2.60 6.55 9.30
C MET A 111 -3.50 5.33 9.48
N GLN A 112 -4.45 5.47 10.41
CA GLN A 112 -5.49 4.50 10.69
C GLN A 112 -6.83 4.93 10.08
N ASN A 113 -7.79 4.00 10.09
CA ASN A 113 -9.18 4.18 9.70
C ASN A 113 -9.36 4.69 8.27
N ALA A 114 -8.61 4.12 7.33
CA ALA A 114 -8.68 4.46 5.90
C ALA A 114 -8.71 3.23 4.99
N GLY A 115 -9.07 2.06 5.50
CA GLY A 115 -9.30 0.84 4.71
C GLY A 115 -10.68 0.76 4.05
N PRO A 116 -11.03 -0.36 3.38
CA PRO A 116 -12.32 -0.56 2.74
C PRO A 116 -13.52 -0.30 3.64
N LYS A 117 -13.58 -0.91 4.83
CA LYS A 117 -14.71 -0.76 5.77
C LYS A 117 -14.66 0.54 6.57
N SER A 118 -13.66 1.38 6.37
CA SER A 118 -13.59 2.70 7.00
C SER A 118 -14.70 3.64 6.51
N GLY A 119 -14.83 4.79 7.17
CA GLY A 119 -15.77 5.85 6.75
C GLY A 119 -15.55 6.36 5.33
N SER A 120 -14.32 6.25 4.81
CA SER A 120 -13.90 6.81 3.53
C SER A 120 -13.78 5.78 2.40
N GLY A 121 -13.97 4.48 2.65
CA GLY A 121 -14.03 3.47 1.60
C GLY A 121 -12.70 3.24 0.87
N MET A 122 -11.58 3.22 1.59
CA MET A 122 -10.23 3.07 1.04
C MET A 122 -9.81 4.18 0.04
N PRO A 123 -9.67 5.44 0.50
CA PRO A 123 -9.33 6.57 -0.36
C PRO A 123 -7.86 6.55 -0.81
N GLU A 124 -7.51 7.41 -1.76
CA GLU A 124 -6.13 7.64 -2.20
C GLU A 124 -5.36 8.59 -1.28
N ALA A 125 -5.46 8.36 0.03
CA ALA A 125 -4.88 9.22 1.06
C ALA A 125 -3.71 8.57 1.81
N GLY A 126 -3.21 7.42 1.34
CA GLY A 126 -2.03 6.76 1.89
C GLY A 126 -0.73 7.49 1.59
N TYR A 127 -0.72 8.41 0.62
CA TYR A 127 0.38 9.35 0.40
C TYR A 127 0.30 10.49 1.43
N LEU A 128 0.60 10.17 2.70
CA LEU A 128 0.67 11.17 3.75
C LEU A 128 1.71 12.24 3.37
N PRO A 129 1.40 13.53 3.57
CA PRO A 129 2.37 14.59 3.33
C PRO A 129 3.50 14.51 4.35
N ILE A 130 4.69 14.95 3.95
CA ILE A 130 5.79 15.16 4.90
C ILE A 130 5.41 16.35 5.79
N PRO A 131 5.52 16.26 7.14
CA PRO A 131 5.26 17.38 8.04
C PRO A 131 5.95 18.65 7.56
N GLY A 132 5.22 19.76 7.44
CA GLY A 132 5.73 20.98 6.80
C GLY A 132 7.02 21.50 7.43
N LYS A 133 7.22 21.29 8.74
CA LYS A 133 8.47 21.64 9.42
C LYS A 133 9.67 20.81 8.96
N LEU A 134 9.49 19.51 8.68
CA LEU A 134 10.53 18.63 8.16
C LEU A 134 10.77 18.90 6.67
N ALA A 135 9.72 19.16 5.91
CA ALA A 135 9.84 19.54 4.50
C ALA A 135 10.69 20.83 4.33
N ARG A 136 10.48 21.85 5.19
CA ARG A 136 11.31 23.07 5.21
C ARG A 136 12.78 22.82 5.58
N GLN A 137 13.08 21.72 6.27
CA GLN A 137 14.44 21.28 6.57
C GLN A 137 15.05 20.42 5.45
N GLY A 138 14.33 20.22 4.34
CA GLY A 138 14.81 19.48 3.17
C GLY A 138 14.48 17.99 3.20
N VAL A 139 13.66 17.51 4.14
CA VAL A 139 13.17 16.12 4.13
C VAL A 139 12.22 15.94 2.96
N LYS A 140 12.52 14.99 2.08
CA LYS A 140 11.73 14.71 0.86
C LYS A 140 10.98 13.39 0.92
N ASP A 141 11.40 12.46 1.77
CA ASP A 141 10.77 11.16 1.93
C ASP A 141 10.86 10.68 3.38
N MET A 142 9.85 9.93 3.78
CA MET A 142 9.70 9.26 5.08
C MET A 142 8.90 7.97 4.84
N VAL A 143 9.10 6.98 5.71
CA VAL A 143 8.27 5.77 5.69
C VAL A 143 6.86 6.13 6.17
N ARG A 144 5.87 5.85 5.33
CA ARG A 144 4.45 6.15 5.59
C ARG A 144 3.62 4.90 5.42
N ILE A 145 2.74 4.60 6.37
CA ILE A 145 2.03 3.32 6.47
C ILE A 145 0.54 3.58 6.63
N SER A 146 -0.29 2.92 5.83
CA SER A 146 -1.75 2.97 5.99
C SER A 146 -2.45 1.74 5.39
N ASP A 147 -3.69 1.53 5.79
CA ASP A 147 -4.64 0.62 5.13
C ASP A 147 -5.32 1.26 3.90
N ALA A 148 -4.90 2.46 3.50
CA ALA A 148 -5.43 3.21 2.37
C ALA A 148 -4.79 2.82 1.02
N ARG A 149 -5.18 3.54 -0.04
CA ARG A 149 -4.55 3.51 -1.37
C ARG A 149 -3.73 4.78 -1.61
N MET A 150 -3.08 4.87 -2.76
CA MET A 150 -2.52 6.12 -3.27
C MET A 150 -2.71 6.20 -4.78
N SER A 151 -2.66 7.42 -5.33
CA SER A 151 -2.63 7.64 -6.77
C SER A 151 -1.42 6.94 -7.42
N GLY A 152 -1.60 6.39 -8.62
CA GLY A 152 -0.51 5.80 -9.40
C GLY A 152 0.63 6.78 -9.72
N THR A 153 0.35 8.09 -9.73
CA THR A 153 1.33 9.16 -9.97
C THR A 153 2.17 9.53 -8.74
N ALA A 154 1.82 9.03 -7.55
CA ALA A 154 2.53 9.35 -6.32
C ALA A 154 3.90 8.65 -6.23
N TYR A 155 4.78 9.16 -5.36
CA TYR A 155 6.12 8.64 -5.11
C TYR A 155 6.43 8.57 -3.60
N GLY A 156 7.63 8.10 -3.28
CA GLY A 156 8.16 7.96 -1.93
C GLY A 156 7.86 6.61 -1.27
N THR A 157 8.42 6.43 -0.09
CA THR A 157 8.45 5.16 0.64
C THR A 157 7.15 4.93 1.41
N VAL A 158 6.12 4.50 0.68
CA VAL A 158 4.75 4.34 1.20
C VAL A 158 4.32 2.87 1.18
N VAL A 159 3.91 2.37 2.35
CA VAL A 159 3.27 1.06 2.56
C VAL A 159 1.76 1.25 2.61
N LEU A 160 1.06 0.54 1.74
CA LEU A 160 -0.36 0.67 1.48
C LEU A 160 -1.09 -0.65 1.68
N HIS A 161 -2.41 -0.59 1.73
CA HIS A 161 -3.28 -1.78 1.72
C HIS A 161 -2.96 -2.74 2.86
N VAL A 162 -2.46 -2.21 3.99
CA VAL A 162 -2.18 -3.01 5.18
C VAL A 162 -3.43 -3.79 5.56
N THR A 163 -3.31 -5.11 5.53
CA THR A 163 -4.42 -6.03 5.69
C THR A 163 -4.14 -7.00 6.85
N PRO A 164 -5.13 -7.28 7.73
CA PRO A 164 -6.46 -6.68 7.81
C PRO A 164 -6.42 -5.18 8.14
N GLU A 165 -7.42 -4.45 7.63
CA GLU A 165 -7.52 -3.00 7.87
C GLU A 165 -7.80 -2.68 9.35
N THR A 166 -7.67 -1.41 9.69
CA THR A 166 -7.91 -0.92 11.05
C THR A 166 -9.36 -1.04 11.50
N SER A 167 -10.32 -0.74 10.63
CA SER A 167 -11.76 -0.74 10.94
C SER A 167 -12.29 -2.11 11.40
N VAL A 168 -11.58 -3.19 11.09
CA VAL A 168 -11.92 -4.57 11.48
C VAL A 168 -11.03 -5.12 12.60
N GLY A 169 -10.20 -4.28 13.22
CA GLY A 169 -9.32 -4.67 14.33
C GLY A 169 -8.03 -5.37 13.88
N GLY A 170 -7.57 -5.11 12.65
CA GLY A 170 -6.26 -5.54 12.19
C GLY A 170 -5.12 -4.97 13.03
N PRO A 171 -3.89 -5.54 12.95
CA PRO A 171 -2.77 -5.11 13.79
C PRO A 171 -2.44 -3.62 13.69
N LEU A 172 -2.66 -3.00 12.53
CA LEU A 172 -2.48 -1.57 12.33
C LEU A 172 -3.35 -0.71 13.28
N ALA A 173 -4.55 -1.18 13.67
CA ALA A 173 -5.42 -0.48 14.62
C ALA A 173 -4.89 -0.51 16.06
N LEU A 174 -3.94 -1.41 16.34
CA LEU A 174 -3.35 -1.57 17.66
C LEU A 174 -2.08 -0.74 17.83
N VAL A 175 -1.57 -0.13 16.75
CA VAL A 175 -0.39 0.74 16.79
C VAL A 175 -0.71 2.00 17.59
N ARG A 176 0.23 2.40 18.44
CA ARG A 176 0.19 3.62 19.26
C ARG A 176 1.45 4.46 18.99
N ASN A 177 1.37 5.76 19.28
CA ASN A 177 2.54 6.64 19.27
C ASN A 177 3.65 6.03 20.14
N GLY A 178 4.88 6.04 19.63
CA GLY A 178 6.03 5.48 20.37
C GLY A 178 6.39 4.04 20.01
N ASP A 179 5.45 3.24 19.50
CA ASP A 179 5.73 1.85 19.12
C ASP A 179 6.81 1.78 18.03
N ARG A 180 7.57 0.68 18.01
CA ARG A 180 8.61 0.46 17.00
C ARG A 180 8.08 -0.42 15.87
N ILE A 181 8.31 -0.01 14.63
CA ILE A 181 7.96 -0.78 13.43
C ILE A 181 9.22 -1.06 12.63
N LYS A 182 9.46 -2.33 12.27
CA LYS A 182 10.56 -2.76 11.41
C LYS A 182 10.05 -2.98 9.99
N LEU A 183 10.70 -2.36 9.02
CA LEU A 183 10.50 -2.55 7.58
C LEU A 183 11.75 -3.19 6.98
N SER A 184 11.57 -4.26 6.20
CA SER A 184 12.60 -4.86 5.37
C SER A 184 12.06 -5.22 4.00
N ILE A 185 12.47 -4.50 2.97
CA ILE A 185 12.08 -4.82 1.59
C ILE A 185 12.79 -6.09 1.10
N LYS A 186 14.05 -6.29 1.52
CA LYS A 186 14.82 -7.50 1.20
C LYS A 186 14.14 -8.76 1.73
N GLU A 187 13.70 -8.73 2.99
CA GLU A 187 13.02 -9.88 3.62
C GLU A 187 11.52 -9.92 3.28
N ARG A 188 11.00 -8.91 2.57
CA ARG A 188 9.56 -8.72 2.30
C ARG A 188 8.74 -8.67 3.59
N ARG A 189 9.27 -7.99 4.60
CA ARG A 189 8.73 -7.96 5.96
C ARG A 189 8.32 -6.58 6.44
N ILE A 190 7.23 -6.57 7.21
CA ILE A 190 6.81 -5.42 8.02
C ILE A 190 6.23 -5.87 9.36
N ASP A 191 6.87 -5.45 10.45
CA ASP A 191 6.57 -5.97 11.79
C ASP A 191 6.36 -4.87 12.80
N LEU A 192 5.32 -5.02 13.61
CA LEU A 192 5.11 -4.27 14.83
C LEU A 192 5.90 -4.93 15.96
N LEU A 193 6.87 -4.20 16.51
CA LEU A 193 7.75 -4.68 17.58
C LEU A 193 7.14 -4.35 18.94
N VAL A 194 6.00 -4.98 19.21
CA VAL A 194 5.27 -4.89 20.48
C VAL A 194 5.01 -6.31 20.96
N ASP A 195 5.17 -6.56 22.26
CA ASP A 195 4.93 -7.88 22.83
C ASP A 195 3.49 -8.34 22.60
N GLU A 196 3.32 -9.63 22.30
CA GLU A 196 2.00 -10.21 22.00
C GLU A 196 1.01 -10.04 23.17
N ALA A 197 1.48 -10.07 24.42
CA ALA A 197 0.65 -9.81 25.59
C ALA A 197 0.07 -8.39 25.59
N GLU A 198 0.87 -7.40 25.18
CA GLU A 198 0.40 -6.02 25.04
C GLU A 198 -0.57 -5.89 23.86
N LEU A 199 -0.27 -6.52 22.72
CA LEU A 199 -1.18 -6.53 21.57
C LEU A 199 -2.53 -7.18 21.90
N ALA A 200 -2.54 -8.29 22.64
CA ALA A 200 -3.75 -8.93 23.13
C ALA A 200 -4.56 -7.99 24.04
N ARG A 201 -3.90 -7.28 24.96
CA ARG A 201 -4.55 -6.26 25.81
C ARG A 201 -5.17 -5.13 24.98
N ARG A 202 -4.45 -4.61 23.99
CA ARG A 202 -4.95 -3.56 23.08
C ARG A 202 -6.15 -4.05 22.28
N ARG A 203 -6.07 -5.28 21.76
CA ARG A 203 -7.14 -5.93 20.98
C ARG A 203 -8.40 -6.14 21.81
N ALA A 204 -8.28 -6.50 23.08
CA ALA A 204 -9.43 -6.65 23.98
C ALA A 204 -10.18 -5.32 24.21
N GLY A 205 -9.48 -4.19 24.12
CA GLY A 205 -10.06 -2.85 24.23
C GLY A 205 -10.55 -2.25 22.90
N PHE A 206 -10.31 -2.92 21.77
CA PHE A 206 -10.69 -2.41 20.46
C PHE A 206 -12.20 -2.35 20.31
N LYS A 207 -12.71 -1.19 19.86
CA LYS A 207 -14.11 -0.99 19.52
C LYS A 207 -14.22 -0.69 18.03
N PRO A 208 -14.88 -1.55 17.23
CA PRO A 208 -15.06 -1.26 15.82
C PRO A 208 -15.95 -0.02 15.64
N PRO A 209 -15.79 0.73 14.52
CA PRO A 209 -16.68 1.83 14.20
C PRO A 209 -18.13 1.37 14.09
N GLU A 210 -19.07 2.23 14.49
CA GLU A 210 -20.50 1.93 14.32
C GLU A 210 -20.85 1.81 12.83
N PRO A 211 -21.44 0.68 12.40
CA PRO A 211 -21.85 0.53 11.01
C PRO A 211 -23.06 1.44 10.72
N PRO A 212 -23.19 1.95 9.48
CA PRO A 212 -24.40 2.67 9.07
C PRO A 212 -25.62 1.77 9.23
N LYS A 213 -26.81 2.34 9.49
CA LYS A 213 -28.03 1.54 9.76
C LYS A 213 -28.70 0.99 8.50
N ARG A 214 -28.58 1.65 7.35
CA ARG A 214 -29.23 1.30 6.07
C ARG A 214 -28.53 1.92 4.85
N GLY A 215 -28.97 1.57 3.65
CA GLY A 215 -28.53 2.15 2.38
C GLY A 215 -27.26 1.51 1.81
N TYR A 216 -26.74 2.06 0.70
CA TYR A 216 -25.57 1.49 0.02
C TYR A 216 -24.35 1.33 0.94
N ARG A 217 -24.09 2.29 1.84
CA ARG A 217 -22.97 2.21 2.78
C ARG A 217 -23.08 1.00 3.72
N LYS A 218 -24.29 0.60 4.13
CA LYS A 218 -24.53 -0.64 4.91
C LYS A 218 -24.17 -1.86 4.07
N LEU A 219 -24.74 -1.97 2.87
CA LEU A 219 -24.43 -3.06 1.94
C LEU A 219 -22.93 -3.17 1.69
N TYR A 220 -22.28 -2.05 1.40
CA TYR A 220 -20.84 -2.00 1.15
C TYR A 220 -20.05 -2.49 2.36
N ILE A 221 -20.28 -1.95 3.56
CA ILE A 221 -19.52 -2.34 4.76
C ILE A 221 -19.78 -3.80 5.14
N ASP A 222 -20.99 -4.32 4.93
CA ASP A 222 -21.30 -5.72 5.21
C ASP A 222 -20.53 -6.66 4.27
N HIS A 223 -20.50 -6.34 2.98
CA HIS A 223 -20.10 -7.28 1.93
C HIS A 223 -18.72 -7.04 1.32
N VAL A 224 -18.12 -5.85 1.49
CA VAL A 224 -16.80 -5.55 0.92
C VAL A 224 -15.74 -6.44 1.55
N LEU A 225 -14.93 -7.04 0.70
CA LEU A 225 -13.77 -7.81 1.06
C LEU A 225 -12.58 -6.89 1.36
N GLN A 226 -11.56 -7.46 1.99
CA GLN A 226 -10.32 -6.76 2.29
C GLN A 226 -9.47 -6.57 1.02
N ALA A 227 -8.43 -5.74 1.10
CA ALA A 227 -7.62 -5.35 -0.06
C ALA A 227 -6.83 -6.52 -0.67
N ASP A 228 -6.42 -7.49 0.15
CA ASP A 228 -5.82 -8.76 -0.30
C ASP A 228 -6.72 -9.58 -1.22
N LYS A 229 -8.04 -9.31 -1.18
CA LYS A 229 -9.08 -9.96 -2.00
C LYS A 229 -9.67 -9.02 -3.06
N GLY A 230 -9.03 -7.87 -3.31
CA GLY A 230 -9.40 -6.95 -4.38
C GLY A 230 -10.57 -6.01 -4.06
N CYS A 231 -10.99 -5.90 -2.79
CA CYS A 231 -12.08 -5.02 -2.36
C CYS A 231 -13.42 -5.24 -3.11
N ASP A 232 -13.66 -6.46 -3.61
CA ASP A 232 -14.92 -6.85 -4.24
C ASP A 232 -16.01 -7.11 -3.19
N PHE A 233 -17.26 -7.29 -3.62
CA PHE A 233 -18.30 -7.83 -2.77
C PHE A 233 -18.25 -9.35 -2.72
N ASP A 234 -18.39 -9.90 -1.51
CA ASP A 234 -18.39 -11.35 -1.28
C ASP A 234 -19.42 -12.11 -2.17
N PHE A 235 -20.60 -11.53 -2.39
CA PHE A 235 -21.69 -12.10 -3.17
C PHE A 235 -21.55 -11.90 -4.69
N LEU A 236 -20.59 -11.08 -5.15
CA LEU A 236 -20.29 -10.90 -6.57
C LEU A 236 -19.16 -11.83 -7.06
N ARG A 237 -18.46 -12.49 -6.14
CA ARG A 237 -17.41 -13.43 -6.51
C ARG A 237 -18.00 -14.62 -7.25
N TYR A 238 -17.56 -14.80 -8.49
CA TYR A 238 -17.84 -16.01 -9.26
C TYR A 238 -17.30 -17.22 -8.51
N ARG A 239 -18.21 -18.10 -8.07
CA ARG A 239 -17.85 -19.45 -7.62
C ARG A 239 -17.87 -20.34 -8.86
N ALA A 240 -16.69 -20.70 -9.34
CA ALA A 240 -16.52 -21.79 -10.29
C ALA A 240 -16.82 -23.12 -9.59
#